data_AF-A0A259KXF5-F1
#
_entry.id   AF-A0A259KXF5-F1
#
_cell.length_a   1.000
_cell.length_b   1.000
_cell.length_c   1.000
_cell.angle_alpha   90.00
_cell.angle_beta   90.00
_cell.angle_gamma   90.00
#
_symmetry.space_group_name_H-M   'P 1'
#
loop_
_entity.id
_entity.type
_entity.pdbx_description
1 polymer ?
#
loop_
_entity_poly.entity_id
_entity_poly.type
_entity_poly.pdbx_seq_one_letter_code
_entity_poly.pdbx_strand_id
1 'polypeptide(L)'
;MSPQALWTAFATIVTREIRRFTRIWPQTLLPPAVTMTLYFIIFGNLIGSRIGQMGGYDYMQFIVPGLIMMSVITSSYANVVSSFFSMKFQRSIEELLVSPVPNWTILAGYVAGGMARGLGIGLIVTLLSLVFTQLSIHNLPMVVITVFLTSALFSLGGFINAMLATKFDDISIVPTFVLTPLTYLGGVFY
;
A
#
# COMPACT_ATOMS: atom_id res chain seq x y z
N MET A 1 -17.28 1.30 27.77
CA MET A 1 -17.76 0.39 26.71
C MET A 1 -17.36 -1.03 27.07
N SER A 2 -18.20 -2.02 26.80
CA SER A 2 -17.79 -3.42 26.94
C SER A 2 -16.69 -3.75 25.90
N PRO A 3 -15.72 -4.62 26.22
CA PRO A 3 -14.69 -5.07 25.26
C PRO A 3 -15.28 -5.63 23.97
N GLN A 4 -16.45 -6.26 24.07
CA GLN A 4 -17.21 -6.79 22.93
C GLN A 4 -17.72 -5.68 22.01
N ALA A 5 -18.20 -4.55 22.54
CA ALA A 5 -18.63 -3.41 21.73
C ALA A 5 -17.47 -2.70 21.02
N LEU A 6 -16.28 -2.70 21.62
CA LEU A 6 -15.06 -2.18 20.99
C LEU A 6 -14.61 -3.08 19.82
N TRP A 7 -14.65 -4.39 20.01
CA TRP A 7 -14.31 -5.35 18.96
C TRP A 7 -15.29 -5.31 17.79
N THR A 8 -16.60 -5.23 18.05
CA THR A 8 -17.60 -5.12 16.98
C THR A 8 -17.47 -3.81 16.22
N ALA A 9 -17.21 -2.68 16.89
CA ALA A 9 -16.95 -1.41 16.23
C ALA A 9 -15.71 -1.49 15.32
N PHE A 10 -14.60 -2.03 15.82
CA PHE A 10 -13.37 -2.25 15.05
C PHE A 10 -13.63 -3.13 13.82
N ALA A 11 -14.22 -4.31 14.02
CA ALA A 11 -14.49 -5.27 12.95
C ALA A 11 -15.44 -4.68 11.89
N THR A 12 -16.41 -3.85 12.31
CA THR A 12 -17.34 -3.19 11.39
C THR A 12 -16.62 -2.16 10.52
N ILE A 13 -15.74 -1.34 11.10
CA ILE A 13 -14.94 -0.36 10.35
C ILE A 13 -14.05 -1.08 9.34
N VAL A 14 -13.32 -2.11 9.78
CA VAL A 14 -12.43 -2.89 8.92
C VAL A 14 -13.22 -3.57 7.79
N THR A 15 -14.35 -4.19 8.09
CA THR A 15 -15.18 -4.88 7.09
C THR A 15 -15.78 -3.90 6.08
N ARG A 16 -16.21 -2.71 6.54
CA ARG A 16 -16.69 -1.64 5.67
C ARG A 16 -15.59 -1.20 4.70
N GLU A 17 -14.37 -1.05 5.19
CA GLU A 17 -13.23 -0.63 4.40
C GLU A 17 -12.81 -1.67 3.38
N ILE A 18 -12.78 -2.94 3.80
CA ILE A 18 -12.54 -4.07 2.92
C ILE A 18 -13.59 -4.11 1.81
N ARG A 19 -14.88 -4.08 2.15
CA ARG A 19 -15.96 -4.07 1.16
C ARG A 19 -15.87 -2.86 0.21
N ARG A 20 -15.49 -1.69 0.72
CA ARG A 20 -15.34 -0.48 -0.10
C ARG A 20 -14.28 -0.67 -1.17
N PHE A 21 -13.06 -1.07 -0.81
CA PHE A 21 -12.01 -1.22 -1.82
C PHE A 21 -12.25 -2.44 -2.72
N THR A 22 -12.81 -3.55 -2.20
CA THR A 22 -13.16 -4.72 -3.02
C THR A 22 -14.23 -4.38 -4.06
N ARG A 23 -15.17 -3.47 -3.76
CA ARG A 23 -16.17 -3.02 -4.74
C ARG A 23 -15.55 -2.20 -5.87
N ILE A 24 -14.46 -1.49 -5.59
CA ILE A 24 -13.74 -0.65 -6.56
C ILE A 24 -12.43 -1.35 -6.97
N TRP A 25 -12.42 -2.69 -7.04
CA TRP A 25 -11.24 -3.47 -7.41
C TRP A 25 -10.63 -3.08 -8.77
N PRO A 26 -11.39 -2.69 -9.83
CA PRO A 26 -10.80 -2.34 -11.11
C PRO A 26 -10.04 -1.01 -11.10
N GLN A 27 -10.36 -0.10 -10.18
CA GLN A 27 -9.62 1.16 -10.06
C GLN A 27 -8.48 1.06 -9.05
N THR A 28 -8.58 0.11 -8.12
CA THR A 28 -7.67 0.03 -6.98
C THR A 28 -6.55 -0.99 -7.17
N LEU A 29 -6.80 -2.11 -7.85
CA LEU A 29 -5.86 -3.21 -8.08
C LEU A 29 -5.27 -3.20 -9.50
N LEU A 30 -6.09 -2.81 -10.48
CA LEU A 30 -5.76 -2.90 -11.90
C LEU A 30 -4.63 -1.93 -12.29
N PRO A 31 -4.63 -0.64 -11.88
CA PRO A 31 -3.55 0.27 -12.26
C PRO A 31 -2.18 -0.15 -11.72
N PRO A 32 -2.01 -0.50 -10.42
CA PRO A 32 -0.74 -1.02 -9.93
C PRO A 32 -0.28 -2.29 -10.65
N ALA A 33 -1.21 -3.23 -10.92
CA ALA A 33 -0.88 -4.47 -11.62
C ALA A 33 -0.40 -4.22 -13.07
N VAL A 34 -1.06 -3.32 -13.81
CA VAL A 34 -0.66 -2.94 -15.17
C VAL A 34 0.69 -2.24 -15.16
N THR A 35 0.89 -1.25 -14.28
CA THR A 35 2.16 -0.53 -14.17
C THR A 35 3.30 -1.47 -13.82
N MET A 36 3.09 -2.41 -12.89
CA MET A 36 4.09 -3.41 -12.53
C MET A 36 4.40 -4.37 -13.68
N THR A 37 3.38 -4.82 -14.42
CA THR A 37 3.58 -5.65 -15.61
C THR A 37 4.37 -4.90 -16.68
N LEU A 38 4.07 -3.63 -16.90
CA LEU A 38 4.85 -2.77 -17.82
C LEU A 38 6.29 -2.61 -17.35
N TYR A 39 6.52 -2.36 -16.06
CA TYR A 39 7.88 -2.30 -15.51
C TYR A 39 8.61 -3.62 -15.71
N PHE A 40 7.95 -4.77 -15.51
CA PHE A 40 8.54 -6.08 -15.82
C PHE A 40 8.90 -6.25 -17.30
N ILE A 41 8.04 -5.81 -18.22
CA ILE A 41 8.32 -5.90 -19.66
C ILE A 41 9.48 -4.97 -20.05
N ILE A 42 9.47 -3.72 -19.56
CA ILE A 42 10.47 -2.71 -19.90
C ILE A 42 11.83 -3.06 -19.26
N PHE A 43 11.86 -3.29 -17.95
CA PHE A 43 13.12 -3.54 -17.24
C PHE A 43 13.60 -4.99 -17.37
N GLY A 44 12.68 -5.97 -17.45
CA GLY A 44 13.03 -7.37 -17.62
C GLY A 44 13.43 -7.73 -19.05
N ASN A 45 12.57 -7.51 -20.04
CA ASN A 45 12.87 -7.92 -21.42
C ASN A 45 13.75 -6.91 -22.18
N LEU A 46 13.49 -5.61 -22.04
CA LEU A 46 14.11 -4.57 -22.86
C LEU A 46 15.49 -4.16 -22.35
N ILE A 47 15.66 -4.11 -21.02
CA ILE A 47 16.89 -3.71 -20.35
C ILE A 47 17.71 -4.93 -19.90
N GLY A 48 17.08 -5.97 -19.35
CA GLY A 48 17.76 -7.22 -18.99
C GLY A 48 18.49 -7.89 -20.17
N SER A 49 17.92 -7.83 -21.38
CA SER A 49 18.59 -8.34 -22.59
C SER A 49 19.78 -7.49 -23.06
N ARG A 50 19.86 -6.21 -22.65
CA ARG A 50 20.95 -5.28 -23.05
C ARG A 50 22.02 -5.10 -21.97
N ILE A 51 21.70 -5.27 -20.69
CA ILE A 51 22.62 -5.04 -19.57
C ILE A 51 23.49 -6.27 -19.27
N GLY A 52 23.07 -7.48 -19.63
CA GLY A 52 23.83 -8.69 -19.28
C GLY A 52 23.88 -8.91 -17.76
N GLN A 53 24.81 -9.76 -17.29
CA GLN A 53 24.92 -10.07 -15.85
C GLN A 53 25.51 -8.88 -15.08
N MET A 54 24.72 -8.32 -14.14
CA MET A 54 25.22 -7.36 -13.17
C MET A 54 25.79 -8.13 -11.97
N GLY A 55 27.06 -8.50 -12.04
CA GLY A 55 27.76 -9.18 -10.93
C GLY A 55 27.31 -10.64 -10.68
N GLY A 56 26.89 -11.38 -11.71
CA GLY A 56 26.54 -12.81 -11.61
C GLY A 56 25.07 -13.13 -11.35
N TYR A 57 24.23 -12.12 -11.11
CA TYR A 57 22.78 -12.26 -10.92
C TYR A 57 22.00 -11.54 -12.02
N ASP A 58 20.81 -12.04 -12.33
CA ASP A 58 19.91 -11.43 -13.30
C ASP A 58 19.38 -10.09 -12.75
N TYR A 59 19.47 -9.03 -13.55
CA TYR A 59 18.94 -7.70 -13.21
C TYR A 59 17.46 -7.77 -12.79
N MET A 60 16.71 -8.73 -13.35
CA MET A 60 15.33 -9.00 -12.93
C MET A 60 15.22 -9.37 -11.46
N GLN A 61 16.15 -10.15 -10.89
CA GLN A 61 16.07 -10.55 -9.47
C GLN A 61 16.32 -9.38 -8.51
N PHE A 62 17.05 -8.36 -8.96
CA PHE A 62 17.35 -7.17 -8.15
C PHE A 62 16.20 -6.17 -8.14
N ILE A 63 15.51 -5.98 -9.28
CA ILE A 63 14.43 -4.98 -9.39
C ILE A 63 13.08 -5.47 -8.83
N VAL A 64 12.82 -6.80 -8.85
CA VAL A 64 11.54 -7.38 -8.39
C VAL A 64 11.16 -6.95 -6.97
N PRO A 65 12.03 -7.08 -5.94
CA PRO A 65 11.66 -6.74 -4.57
C PRO A 65 11.39 -5.24 -4.41
N GLY A 66 12.15 -4.39 -5.09
CA GLY A 66 11.94 -2.94 -5.11
C GLY A 66 10.57 -2.56 -5.67
N LEU A 67 10.18 -3.17 -6.78
CA LEU A 67 8.88 -2.97 -7.42
C LEU A 67 7.71 -3.44 -6.53
N ILE A 68 7.86 -4.59 -5.86
CA ILE A 68 6.87 -5.06 -4.89
C ILE A 68 6.71 -4.03 -3.77
N MET A 69 7.82 -3.54 -3.21
CA MET A 69 7.81 -2.54 -2.13
C MET A 69 7.15 -1.24 -2.58
N MET A 70 7.47 -0.73 -3.77
CA MET A 70 6.84 0.47 -4.32
C MET A 70 5.31 0.33 -4.42
N SER A 71 4.82 -0.83 -4.89
CA SER A 71 3.38 -1.11 -4.96
C SER A 71 2.72 -1.11 -3.58
N VAL A 72 3.35 -1.75 -2.59
CA VAL A 72 2.83 -1.83 -1.23
C VAL A 72 2.78 -0.44 -0.58
N ILE A 73 3.86 0.34 -0.73
CA ILE A 73 3.99 1.69 -0.16
C ILE A 73 2.91 2.60 -0.72
N THR A 74 2.86 2.72 -2.06
CA THR A 74 1.93 3.62 -2.75
C THR A 74 0.49 3.22 -2.53
N SER A 75 0.17 1.92 -2.57
CA SER A 75 -1.20 1.46 -2.35
C SER A 75 -1.66 1.61 -0.90
N SER A 76 -0.83 1.27 0.08
CA SER A 76 -1.20 1.38 1.50
C SER A 76 -1.46 2.84 1.85
N TYR A 77 -0.54 3.71 1.43
CA TYR A 77 -0.63 5.15 1.65
C TYR A 77 -1.89 5.75 0.99
N ALA A 78 -2.05 5.55 -0.33
CA ALA A 78 -3.15 6.13 -1.08
C ALA A 78 -4.52 5.65 -0.56
N ASN A 79 -4.61 4.41 -0.09
CA ASN A 79 -5.85 3.89 0.47
C ASN A 79 -6.26 4.60 1.75
N VAL A 80 -5.34 4.73 2.71
CA VAL A 80 -5.66 5.37 3.99
C VAL A 80 -5.99 6.84 3.79
N VAL A 81 -5.20 7.55 2.98
CA VAL A 81 -5.47 8.98 2.74
C VAL A 81 -6.81 9.18 2.06
N SER A 82 -7.06 8.43 0.97
CA SER A 82 -8.33 8.54 0.25
C SER A 82 -9.52 8.18 1.14
N SER A 83 -9.40 7.11 1.95
CA SER A 83 -10.53 6.66 2.74
C SER A 83 -10.87 7.61 3.88
N PHE A 84 -9.86 8.04 4.65
CA PHE A 84 -10.04 8.97 5.75
C PHE A 84 -10.44 10.36 5.26
N PHE A 85 -9.80 10.86 4.20
CA PHE A 85 -10.16 12.15 3.62
C PHE A 85 -11.58 12.15 3.04
N SER A 86 -12.02 11.07 2.39
CA SER A 86 -13.41 10.97 1.90
C SER A 86 -14.42 11.11 3.03
N MET A 87 -14.14 10.51 4.19
CA MET A 87 -14.99 10.60 5.38
C MET A 87 -14.98 12.00 6.00
N LYS A 88 -13.82 12.67 5.98
CA LYS A 88 -13.70 14.08 6.38
C LYS A 88 -14.51 14.98 5.46
N PHE A 89 -14.42 14.75 4.16
CA PHE A 89 -15.12 15.52 3.13
C PHE A 89 -16.64 15.33 3.19
N GLN A 90 -17.11 14.12 3.49
CA GLN A 90 -18.54 13.80 3.62
C GLN A 90 -19.15 14.24 4.97
N ARG A 91 -18.38 14.87 5.86
CA ARG A 91 -18.75 15.19 7.27
C ARG A 91 -19.15 13.98 8.13
N SER A 92 -19.08 12.77 7.61
CA SER A 92 -19.34 11.53 8.37
C SER A 92 -18.33 11.29 9.51
N ILE A 93 -17.20 12.01 9.53
CA ILE A 93 -16.32 12.04 10.70
C ILE A 93 -17.02 12.66 11.92
N GLU A 94 -17.88 13.66 11.74
CA GLU A 94 -18.59 14.31 12.87
C GLU A 94 -19.55 13.33 13.55
N GLU A 95 -20.27 12.52 12.77
CA GLU A 95 -21.12 11.44 13.29
C GLU A 95 -20.31 10.36 14.03
N LEU A 96 -19.11 10.05 13.54
CA LEU A 96 -18.19 9.10 14.16
C LEU A 96 -17.59 9.63 15.47
N LEU A 97 -17.33 10.94 15.55
CA LEU A 97 -16.82 11.61 16.76
C LEU A 97 -17.91 11.81 17.83
N VAL A 98 -19.18 11.92 17.42
CA VAL A 98 -20.34 11.95 18.34
C VAL A 98 -20.67 10.55 18.85
N SER A 99 -20.36 9.51 18.08
CA SER A 99 -20.49 8.13 18.54
C SER A 99 -19.51 7.85 19.70
N PRO A 100 -19.89 7.02 20.68
CA PRO A 100 -19.06 6.72 21.85
C PRO A 100 -17.89 5.77 21.50
N VAL A 101 -17.25 5.90 20.33
CA VAL A 101 -16.16 5.05 19.85
C VAL A 101 -14.82 5.74 20.12
N PRO A 102 -13.84 5.06 20.75
CA PRO A 102 -12.54 5.68 21.03
C PRO A 102 -11.76 5.97 19.75
N ASN A 103 -11.06 7.10 19.73
CA ASN A 103 -10.24 7.54 18.58
C ASN A 103 -9.21 6.49 18.14
N TRP A 104 -8.65 5.72 19.08
CA TRP A 104 -7.68 4.67 18.77
C TRP A 104 -8.30 3.48 18.03
N THR A 105 -9.57 3.15 18.29
CA THR A 105 -10.29 2.09 17.57
C THR A 105 -10.55 2.49 16.12
N ILE A 106 -10.89 3.76 15.91
CA ILE A 106 -11.08 4.35 14.58
C ILE A 106 -9.76 4.30 13.81
N LEU A 107 -8.68 4.81 14.41
CA LEU A 107 -7.34 4.80 13.83
C LEU A 107 -6.90 3.38 13.45
N ALA A 108 -7.02 2.43 14.38
CA ALA A 108 -6.65 1.05 14.13
C ALA A 108 -7.47 0.44 12.97
N GLY A 109 -8.77 0.76 12.87
CA GLY A 109 -9.63 0.26 11.79
C GLY A 109 -9.22 0.75 10.41
N TYR A 110 -8.92 2.05 10.26
CA TYR A 110 -8.44 2.61 8.99
C TYR A 110 -7.05 2.10 8.61
N VAL A 111 -6.14 2.00 9.59
CA VAL A 111 -4.80 1.46 9.38
C VAL A 111 -4.88 0.00 8.94
N ALA A 112 -5.69 -0.83 9.61
CA ALA A 112 -5.91 -2.22 9.23
C ALA A 112 -6.53 -2.35 7.82
N GLY A 113 -7.47 -1.47 7.45
CA GLY A 113 -8.01 -1.41 6.08
C GLY A 113 -6.97 -1.02 5.02
N GLY A 114 -6.10 -0.06 5.34
CA GLY A 114 -4.92 0.32 4.55
C GLY A 114 -3.96 -0.83 4.33
N MET A 115 -3.58 -1.50 5.42
CA MET A 115 -2.70 -2.66 5.41
C MET A 115 -3.30 -3.81 4.60
N ALA A 116 -4.58 -4.15 4.81
CA ALA A 116 -5.23 -5.25 4.08
C ALA A 116 -5.16 -5.06 2.56
N ARG A 117 -5.43 -3.83 2.07
CA ARG A 117 -5.31 -3.52 0.64
C ARG A 117 -3.86 -3.54 0.18
N GLY A 118 -2.96 -2.89 0.91
CA GLY A 118 -1.53 -2.84 0.58
C GLY A 118 -0.89 -4.22 0.48
N LEU A 119 -1.22 -5.10 1.44
CA LEU A 119 -0.84 -6.50 1.43
C LEU A 119 -1.46 -7.27 0.27
N GLY A 120 -2.73 -7.01 -0.05
CA GLY A 120 -3.40 -7.60 -1.21
C GLY A 120 -2.70 -7.25 -2.53
N ILE A 121 -2.34 -5.98 -2.73
CA ILE A 121 -1.59 -5.55 -3.93
C ILE A 121 -0.18 -6.14 -3.91
N GLY A 122 0.53 -6.08 -2.78
CA GLY A 122 1.85 -6.69 -2.64
C GLY A 122 1.85 -8.18 -2.99
N LEU A 123 0.82 -8.92 -2.56
CA LEU A 123 0.64 -10.33 -2.89
C LEU A 123 0.37 -10.54 -4.38
N ILE A 124 -0.51 -9.74 -5.00
CA ILE A 124 -0.77 -9.82 -6.45
C ILE A 124 0.53 -9.58 -7.24
N VAL A 125 1.29 -8.55 -6.88
CA VAL A 125 2.55 -8.21 -7.56
C VAL A 125 3.61 -9.29 -7.33
N THR A 126 3.66 -9.89 -6.14
CA THR A 126 4.55 -11.03 -5.85
C THR A 126 4.17 -12.27 -6.65
N LEU A 127 2.87 -12.57 -6.80
CA LEU A 127 2.43 -13.68 -7.65
C LEU A 127 2.75 -13.44 -9.12
N LEU A 128 2.57 -12.20 -9.60
CA LEU A 128 2.95 -11.83 -10.96
C LEU A 128 4.46 -11.96 -11.17
N SER A 129 5.28 -11.53 -10.21
CA SER A 129 6.74 -11.61 -10.36
C SER A 129 7.26 -13.05 -10.41
N LEU A 130 6.63 -13.99 -9.69
CA LEU A 130 6.98 -15.42 -9.76
C LEU A 130 6.76 -16.02 -11.16
N VAL A 131 5.87 -15.45 -11.97
CA VAL A 131 5.68 -15.87 -13.38
C VAL A 131 6.83 -15.40 -14.26
N PHE A 132 7.42 -14.25 -13.97
CA PHE A 132 8.50 -13.65 -14.77
C PHE A 132 9.90 -13.99 -14.25
N THR A 133 10.08 -14.34 -12.98
CA THR A 133 11.41 -14.55 -12.37
C THR A 133 11.39 -15.63 -11.29
N GLN A 134 12.40 -16.50 -11.27
CA GLN A 134 12.63 -17.39 -10.13
C GLN A 134 13.23 -16.59 -8.97
N LEU A 135 12.38 -16.22 -8.01
CA LEU A 135 12.81 -15.61 -6.76
C LEU A 135 13.41 -16.68 -5.84
N SER A 136 14.71 -16.60 -5.58
CA SER A 136 15.35 -17.36 -4.50
C SER A 136 15.00 -16.72 -3.15
N ILE A 137 13.79 -17.00 -2.65
CA ILE A 137 13.34 -16.50 -1.35
C ILE A 137 14.11 -17.25 -0.26
N HIS A 138 15.19 -16.64 0.24
CA HIS A 138 15.99 -17.22 1.33
C HIS A 138 15.21 -17.25 2.66
N ASN A 139 14.41 -16.22 2.94
CA ASN A 139 13.65 -16.08 4.20
C ASN A 139 12.27 -15.48 3.97
N LEU A 140 11.28 -16.33 3.70
CA LEU A 140 9.88 -15.94 3.52
C LEU A 140 9.28 -15.20 4.74
N PRO A 141 9.60 -15.54 6.00
CA PRO A 141 9.11 -14.80 7.16
C PRO A 141 9.61 -13.34 7.19
N MET A 142 10.86 -13.11 6.78
CA MET A 142 11.46 -11.76 6.77
C MET A 142 10.73 -10.87 5.77
N VAL A 143 10.44 -11.39 4.57
CA VAL A 143 9.69 -10.67 3.54
C VAL A 143 8.30 -10.28 4.05
N VAL A 144 7.59 -11.21 4.69
CA VAL A 144 6.25 -10.94 5.25
C VAL A 144 6.32 -9.88 6.34
N ILE A 145 7.28 -9.97 7.26
CA ILE A 145 7.45 -8.98 8.35
C ILE A 145 7.79 -7.61 7.78
N THR A 146 8.72 -7.51 6.84
CA THR A 146 9.10 -6.23 6.23
C THR A 146 7.92 -5.61 5.50
N VAL A 147 7.22 -6.37 4.65
CA VAL A 147 6.04 -5.89 3.93
C VAL A 147 4.94 -5.46 4.89
N PHE A 148 4.72 -6.22 5.97
CA PHE A 148 3.74 -5.88 7.01
C PHE A 148 4.10 -4.57 7.72
N LEU A 149 5.34 -4.43 8.21
CA LEU A 149 5.83 -3.23 8.90
C LEU A 149 5.81 -2.00 7.98
N THR A 150 6.23 -2.16 6.72
CA THR A 150 6.18 -1.10 5.72
C THR A 150 4.74 -0.68 5.44
N SER A 151 3.82 -1.64 5.26
CA SER A 151 2.39 -1.32 5.05
C SER A 151 1.80 -0.58 6.24
N ALA A 152 2.17 -0.95 7.47
CA ALA A 152 1.72 -0.30 8.70
C ALA A 152 2.27 1.14 8.80
N LEU A 153 3.57 1.31 8.56
CA LEU A 153 4.25 2.62 8.62
C LEU A 153 3.65 3.61 7.61
N PHE A 154 3.47 3.18 6.35
CA PHE A 154 2.88 4.06 5.33
C PHE A 154 1.37 4.24 5.48
N SER A 155 0.65 3.28 6.06
CA SER A 155 -0.75 3.47 6.44
C SER A 155 -0.88 4.54 7.53
N LEU A 156 -0.01 4.51 8.55
CA LEU A 156 0.04 5.56 9.58
C LEU A 156 0.45 6.92 9.01
N GLY A 157 1.47 6.96 8.14
CA GLY A 157 1.86 8.18 7.44
C GLY A 157 0.75 8.77 6.58
N GLY A 158 -0.01 7.90 5.89
CA GLY A 158 -1.20 8.28 5.15
C GLY A 158 -2.29 8.84 6.07
N PHE A 159 -2.52 8.21 7.22
CA PHE A 159 -3.48 8.71 8.21
C PHE A 159 -3.12 10.12 8.71
N ILE A 160 -1.86 10.34 9.08
CA ILE A 160 -1.37 11.65 9.53
C ILE A 160 -1.58 12.70 8.43
N ASN A 161 -1.24 12.37 7.18
CA ASN A 161 -1.45 13.30 6.07
C ASN A 161 -2.95 13.59 5.86
N ALA A 162 -3.80 12.58 5.95
CA ALA A 162 -5.25 12.74 5.79
C ALA A 162 -5.88 13.63 6.88
N MET A 163 -5.33 13.59 8.10
CA MET A 163 -5.75 14.48 9.18
C MET A 163 -5.41 15.94 8.87
N LEU A 164 -4.18 16.20 8.41
CA LEU A 164 -3.68 17.54 8.11
C LEU A 164 -4.27 18.12 6.81
N ALA A 165 -4.55 17.27 5.82
CA ALA A 165 -5.09 17.67 4.53
C ALA A 165 -6.46 18.33 4.67
N THR A 166 -6.60 19.54 4.12
CA THR A 166 -7.87 20.27 4.07
C THR A 166 -8.49 20.24 2.68
N LYS A 167 -7.66 20.10 1.64
CA LYS A 167 -8.06 20.02 0.24
C LYS A 167 -7.61 18.69 -0.38
N PHE A 168 -8.27 18.31 -1.48
CA PHE A 168 -7.89 17.13 -2.26
C PHE A 168 -6.46 17.21 -2.80
N ASP A 169 -5.97 18.41 -3.08
CA ASP A 169 -4.60 18.61 -3.57
C ASP A 169 -3.56 18.28 -2.49
N ASP A 170 -3.82 18.63 -1.22
CA ASP A 170 -2.90 18.41 -0.08
C ASP A 170 -2.58 16.91 0.12
N ILE A 171 -3.53 16.05 -0.21
CA ILE A 171 -3.40 14.57 -0.14
C ILE A 171 -2.32 14.06 -1.08
N SER A 172 -2.20 14.68 -2.25
CA SER A 172 -1.33 14.23 -3.33
C SER A 172 0.07 14.85 -3.27
N ILE A 173 0.25 15.92 -2.49
CA ILE A 173 1.54 16.60 -2.32
C ILE A 173 2.57 15.66 -1.67
N VAL A 174 2.25 15.06 -0.52
CA VAL A 174 3.19 14.18 0.20
C VAL A 174 3.67 12.99 -0.63
N PRO A 175 2.81 12.21 -1.32
CA PRO A 175 3.29 11.14 -2.17
C PRO A 175 4.13 11.62 -3.36
N THR A 176 3.82 12.79 -3.92
CA THR A 176 4.54 13.31 -5.09
C THR A 176 5.90 13.90 -4.71
N PHE A 177 5.97 14.68 -3.64
CA PHE A 177 7.17 15.42 -3.24
C PHE A 177 8.08 14.65 -2.27
N VAL A 178 7.55 13.66 -1.55
CA VAL A 178 8.32 12.91 -0.54
C VAL A 178 8.44 11.44 -0.93
N LEU A 179 7.32 10.73 -1.13
CA LEU A 179 7.37 9.28 -1.39
C LEU A 179 8.04 8.95 -2.72
N THR A 180 7.71 9.69 -3.77
CA THR A 180 8.24 9.42 -5.11
C THR A 180 9.76 9.61 -5.16
N PRO A 181 10.34 10.73 -4.68
CA PRO A 181 11.79 10.88 -4.59
C PRO A 181 12.46 9.87 -3.67
N LEU A 182 11.87 9.55 -2.51
CA LEU A 182 12.42 8.53 -1.60
C LEU A 182 12.44 7.15 -2.22
N THR A 183 11.45 6.82 -3.06
CA THR A 183 11.41 5.54 -3.78
C THR A 183 12.55 5.46 -4.79
N TYR A 184 12.82 6.55 -5.51
CA TYR A 184 13.95 6.60 -6.46
C TYR A 184 15.32 6.61 -5.77
N LEU A 185 15.46 7.35 -4.67
CA LEU A 185 16.69 7.39 -3.86
C LEU A 185 16.91 6.09 -3.07
N GLY A 186 15.84 5.38 -2.73
CA GLY A 186 15.87 4.13 -1.98
C GLY A 186 16.37 2.92 -2.76
N GLY A 187 16.93 3.11 -3.96
CA GLY A 187 17.53 2.03 -4.75
C GLY A 187 16.50 1.04 -5.31
N VAL A 188 15.24 1.46 -5.52
CA VAL A 188 14.23 0.56 -6.13
C VAL A 188 14.61 0.15 -7.56
N PHE A 189 15.43 0.94 -8.25
CA PHE A 189 15.81 0.76 -9.65
C PHE A 189 17.33 0.56 -9.90
N TYR A 190 18.17 0.69 -8.87
CA TYR A 190 19.64 0.69 -8.96
C TYR A 190 20.26 -0.05 -7.77
#